data_AF-A0A150T6X5-F1
#
_entry.id   AF-A0A150T6X5-F1
#
_cell.length_a   1.000
_cell.length_b   1.000
_cell.length_c   1.000
_cell.angle_alpha   90.00
_cell.angle_beta   90.00
_cell.angle_gamma   90.00
#
_symmetry.space_group_name_H-M   'P 1'
#
loop_
_entity.id
_entity.type
_entity.pdbx_description
1 polymer ?
#
loop_
_entity_poly.entity_id
_entity_poly.type
_entity_poly.pdbx_seq_one_letter_code
_entity_poly.pdbx_strand_id
1 'polypeptide(L)'
;MGQGVSDAPDPMASQMAQLLAGSDLDELREIVSRWVAEAPTEGVRRHYQELGGRLVDLKAALSENPVQPTVAELEQALTMMLRLAAASPRT
;
A
#
# COMPACT_ATOMS: atom_id res chain seq x y z
N MET A 1 -5.83 -12.87 -29.87
CA MET A 1 -6.41 -11.59 -29.44
C MET A 1 -5.80 -11.28 -28.09
N GLY A 2 -4.94 -10.24 -28.02
CA GLY A 2 -4.16 -9.94 -26.83
C GLY A 2 -5.07 -9.50 -25.69
N GLN A 3 -5.00 -10.20 -24.55
CA GLN A 3 -5.58 -9.73 -23.30
C GLN A 3 -4.98 -8.35 -23.01
N GLY A 4 -5.81 -7.32 -23.07
CA GLY A 4 -5.45 -5.98 -22.68
C GLY A 4 -5.04 -6.01 -21.22
N VAL A 5 -3.74 -5.90 -20.97
CA VAL A 5 -3.23 -5.41 -19.69
C VAL A 5 -3.82 -4.01 -19.57
N SER A 6 -4.87 -3.84 -18.78
CA SER A 6 -5.47 -2.53 -18.57
C SER A 6 -4.36 -1.59 -18.08
N ASP A 7 -4.11 -0.51 -18.84
CA ASP A 7 -3.21 0.58 -18.47
C ASP A 7 -3.81 1.47 -17.36
N ALA A 8 -4.92 1.02 -16.78
CA ALA A 8 -5.61 1.69 -15.69
C ALA A 8 -4.85 1.46 -14.38
N PRO A 9 -4.77 2.47 -13.50
CA PRO A 9 -4.20 2.32 -12.16
C PRO A 9 -4.91 1.20 -11.40
N ASP A 10 -4.14 0.42 -10.64
CA ASP A 10 -4.73 -0.59 -9.77
C ASP A 10 -5.54 0.11 -8.65
N PRO A 11 -6.82 -0.24 -8.41
CA PRO A 11 -7.63 0.42 -7.39
C PRO A 11 -7.04 0.34 -5.98
N MET A 12 -6.30 -0.73 -5.66
CA MET A 12 -5.59 -0.88 -4.40
C MET A 12 -4.36 0.03 -4.36
N ALA A 13 -3.62 0.13 -5.46
CA ALA A 13 -2.50 1.08 -5.56
C ALA A 13 -2.95 2.53 -5.33
N SER A 14 -4.08 2.94 -5.91
CA SER A 14 -4.63 4.28 -5.75
C SER A 14 -4.95 4.59 -4.28
N GLN A 15 -5.61 3.65 -3.59
CA GLN A 15 -5.95 3.79 -2.17
C GLN A 15 -4.70 3.85 -1.30
N MET A 16 -3.71 3.00 -1.56
CA MET A 16 -2.43 3.00 -0.83
C MET A 16 -1.65 4.30 -1.06
N ALA A 17 -1.61 4.82 -2.29
CA ALA A 17 -0.95 6.08 -2.61
C ALA A 17 -1.58 7.26 -1.88
N GLN A 18 -2.92 7.34 -1.88
CA GLN A 18 -3.65 8.37 -1.15
C GLN A 18 -3.40 8.28 0.36
N LEU A 19 -3.39 7.08 0.92
CA LEU A 19 -3.09 6.88 2.34
C LEU A 19 -1.67 7.34 2.69
N LEU A 20 -0.66 6.91 1.91
CA LEU A 20 0.75 7.26 2.15
C LEU A 20 1.04 8.74 1.98
N ALA A 21 0.39 9.40 1.01
CA ALA A 21 0.56 10.83 0.78
C ALA A 21 -0.24 11.70 1.75
N GLY A 22 -1.42 11.23 2.15
CA GLY A 22 -2.37 11.97 2.98
C GLY A 22 -2.22 11.78 4.48
N SER A 23 -1.27 10.94 4.93
CA SER A 23 -0.96 10.76 6.35
C SER A 23 0.51 11.02 6.62
N ASP A 24 0.86 11.49 7.82
CA ASP A 24 2.22 11.36 8.33
C ASP A 24 2.47 9.96 8.94
N LEU A 25 3.67 9.72 9.47
CA LEU A 25 4.05 8.41 10.00
C LEU A 25 3.22 8.01 11.24
N ASP A 26 2.92 8.96 12.12
CA ASP A 26 2.20 8.69 13.37
C ASP A 26 0.71 8.51 13.08
N GLU A 27 0.12 9.35 12.23
CA GLU A 27 -1.24 9.18 11.73
C GLU A 27 -1.43 7.80 11.05
N LEU A 28 -0.47 7.39 10.22
CA LEU A 28 -0.53 6.08 9.56
C LEU A 28 -0.49 4.92 10.57
N ARG A 29 0.33 5.04 11.63
CA ARG A 29 0.39 4.05 12.72
C ARG A 29 -0.93 3.96 13.48
N GLU A 30 -1.58 5.10 13.73
CA GLU A 30 -2.89 5.14 14.36
C GLU A 30 -3.97 4.47 13.49
N ILE A 31 -3.99 4.78 12.19
CA ILE A 31 -4.92 4.16 11.22
C ILE A 31 -4.74 2.63 11.22
N VAL A 32 -3.50 2.14 11.12
CA VAL A 32 -3.19 0.71 11.14
C VAL A 32 -3.60 0.07 12.47
N SER A 33 -3.28 0.70 13.60
CA SER A 33 -3.68 0.24 14.93
C SER A 33 -5.19 0.07 15.03
N ARG A 34 -5.95 1.05 14.52
CA ARG A 34 -7.41 1.01 14.48
C ARG A 34 -7.94 -0.14 13.62
N TRP A 35 -7.39 -0.36 12.43
CA TRP A 35 -7.78 -1.49 11.58
C TRP A 35 -7.57 -2.83 12.30
N VAL A 36 -6.42 -3.01 12.95
CA VAL A 36 -6.09 -4.23 13.70
C VAL A 36 -7.03 -4.43 14.90
N ALA A 37 -7.38 -3.36 15.59
CA ALA A 37 -8.30 -3.39 16.73
C ALA A 37 -9.74 -3.71 16.30
N GLU A 38 -10.19 -3.16 15.17
CA GLU A 38 -11.54 -3.32 14.62
C GLU A 38 -11.69 -4.57 13.73
N ALA A 39 -10.62 -5.36 13.55
CA ALA A 39 -10.63 -6.53 12.69
C ALA A 39 -11.68 -7.58 13.13
N PRO A 40 -12.60 -8.00 12.23
CA PRO A 40 -13.71 -8.88 12.58
C PRO A 40 -13.30 -10.33 12.85
N THR A 41 -12.13 -10.75 12.38
CA THR A 41 -11.59 -12.10 12.60
C THR A 41 -10.09 -12.06 12.84
N GLU A 42 -9.54 -13.13 13.42
CA GLU A 42 -8.09 -13.24 13.63
C GLU A 42 -7.31 -13.27 12.31
N GLY A 43 -7.85 -13.93 11.27
CA GLY A 43 -7.23 -13.95 9.95
C GLY A 43 -7.12 -12.55 9.34
N VAL A 44 -8.19 -11.76 9.42
CA VAL A 44 -8.20 -10.36 8.96
C VAL A 44 -7.26 -9.51 9.81
N ARG A 45 -7.22 -9.73 11.13
CA ARG A 45 -6.29 -9.04 12.03
C ARG A 45 -4.84 -9.25 11.63
N ARG A 46 -4.43 -10.51 11.39
CA ARG A 46 -3.06 -10.84 10.94
C ARG A 46 -2.75 -10.18 9.60
N HIS A 47 -3.70 -10.20 8.67
CA HIS A 47 -3.53 -9.52 7.39
C HIS A 47 -3.32 -8.00 7.54
N TYR A 48 -4.10 -7.34 8.39
CA TYR A 48 -3.92 -5.91 8.67
C TYR A 48 -2.60 -5.60 9.38
N GLN A 49 -2.14 -6.47 10.27
CA GLN A 49 -0.81 -6.32 10.89
C GLN A 49 0.30 -6.40 9.84
N GLU A 50 0.25 -7.38 8.94
CA GLU A 50 1.27 -7.55 7.90
C GLU A 50 1.26 -6.40 6.88
N LEU A 51 0.08 -6.05 6.36
CA LEU A 51 -0.06 -4.97 5.40
C LEU A 51 0.28 -3.62 6.01
N GLY A 52 -0.28 -3.34 7.19
CA GLY A 52 -0.08 -2.10 7.91
C GLY A 52 1.38 -1.88 8.32
N GLY A 53 2.07 -2.93 8.77
CA GLY A 53 3.50 -2.86 9.05
C GLY A 53 4.31 -2.45 7.82
N ARG A 54 4.04 -3.06 6.66
CA ARG A 54 4.72 -2.70 5.39
C ARG A 54 4.42 -1.27 4.94
N LEU A 55 3.20 -0.77 5.16
CA LEU A 55 2.84 0.62 4.85
C LEU A 55 3.60 1.60 5.74
N VAL A 56 3.71 1.31 7.04
CA VAL A 56 4.48 2.12 7.99
C VAL A 56 5.95 2.12 7.63
N ASP A 57 6.53 0.97 7.31
CA ASP A 57 7.93 0.85 6.88
C ASP A 57 8.20 1.66 5.60
N LEU A 58 7.30 1.55 4.62
CA LEU A 58 7.39 2.32 3.38
C LEU A 58 7.31 3.83 3.66
N LYS A 59 6.36 4.27 4.49
CA LYS A 59 6.23 5.68 4.86
C LYS A 59 7.47 6.22 5.58
N ALA A 60 8.06 5.43 6.48
CA ALA A 60 9.30 5.78 7.15
C ALA A 60 10.43 5.97 6.13
N ALA A 61 10.63 5.01 5.22
CA ALA A 61 11.65 5.10 4.17
C ALA A 61 11.44 6.29 3.22
N LEU A 62 10.18 6.62 2.89
CA LEU A 62 9.86 7.81 2.10
C LEU A 62 10.14 9.11 2.87
N SER A 63 9.97 9.11 4.19
CA SER A 63 10.20 10.28 5.04
C SER A 63 11.68 10.61 5.23
N GLU A 64 12.56 9.64 5.02
CA GLU A 64 14.01 9.87 5.00
C GLU A 64 14.47 10.58 3.70
N ASN A 65 13.63 10.60 2.66
CA ASN A 65 13.96 11.26 1.41
C ASN A 65 13.61 12.76 1.44
N PRO A 66 14.51 13.65 1.00
CA PRO A 66 14.27 15.09 0.99
C PRO A 66 13.19 15.51 -0.02
N VAL A 67 12.95 14.68 -1.05
CA VAL A 67 11.88 14.87 -2.03
C VAL A 67 10.88 13.75 -1.86
N GLN A 68 9.69 14.11 -1.41
CA GLN A 68 8.57 13.18 -1.28
C GLN A 68 7.96 12.93 -2.67
N PRO A 69 7.67 11.68 -3.05
CA PRO A 69 6.99 11.39 -4.29
C PRO A 69 5.57 11.95 -4.25
N THR A 70 5.08 12.39 -5.40
CA THR A 70 3.69 12.78 -5.59
C THR A 70 2.75 11.58 -5.51
N VAL A 71 1.46 11.83 -5.29
CA VAL A 71 0.42 10.77 -5.28
C VAL A 71 0.45 9.94 -6.56
N ALA A 72 0.59 10.59 -7.72
CA ALA A 72 0.61 9.92 -9.01
C ALA A 72 1.85 9.00 -9.18
N GLU A 73 3.01 9.45 -8.72
CA GLU A 73 4.25 8.64 -8.73
C GLU A 73 4.13 7.43 -7.80
N LEU A 74 3.56 7.63 -6.60
CA LEU A 74 3.27 6.54 -5.67
C LEU A 74 2.30 5.52 -6.26
N GLU A 75 1.19 5.98 -6.85
CA GLU A 75 0.17 5.13 -7.47
C GLU A 75 0.77 4.30 -8.60
N GLN A 76 1.60 4.90 -9.45
CA GLN A 76 2.26 4.20 -10.54
C GLN A 76 3.25 3.15 -10.03
N ALA A 77 4.10 3.51 -9.05
CA ALA A 77 5.06 2.59 -8.44
C ALA A 77 4.35 1.40 -7.78
N LEU A 78 3.30 1.67 -7.01
CA LEU A 78 2.49 0.64 -6.34
C LEU A 78 1.76 -0.25 -7.33
N THR A 79 1.20 0.31 -8.41
CA THR A 79 0.56 -0.48 -9.48
C THR A 79 1.54 -1.48 -10.09
N MET A 80 2.79 -1.04 -10.37
CA MET A 80 3.82 -1.94 -10.89
C MET A 80 4.20 -3.04 -9.88
N MET A 81 4.37 -2.69 -8.61
CA MET A 81 4.71 -3.65 -7.55
C MET A 81 3.61 -4.69 -7.34
N LEU A 82 2.34 -4.28 -7.31
CA LEU A 82 1.20 -5.19 -7.18
C LEU A 82 1.09 -6.12 -8.39
N ARG A 83 1.29 -5.60 -9.60
CA ARG A 83 1.32 -6.41 -10.82
C ARG A 83 2.43 -7.45 -10.79
N LEU A 84 3.63 -7.08 -10.34
CA LEU A 84 4.76 -8.01 -10.21
C LEU A 84 4.49 -9.09 -9.17
N ALA A 85 3.90 -8.73 -8.04
CA ALA A 85 3.51 -9.66 -6.98
C ALA A 85 2.42 -10.63 -7.45
N ALA A 86 1.45 -10.17 -8.23
CA ALA A 86 0.41 -11.00 -8.82
C ALA A 86 0.95 -11.94 -9.92
N ALA A 87 1.94 -11.48 -10.69
CA ALA A 87 2.59 -12.26 -11.75
C ALA A 87 3.59 -13.31 -11.22
N SER A 88 3.99 -13.21 -9.95
CA SER A 88 4.88 -14.18 -9.28
C SER A 88 4.07 -15.05 -8.31
N PRO A 89 3.33 -16.07 -8.79
CA PRO A 89 2.71 -17.02 -7.89
C PRO A 89 3.82 -17.71 -7.10
N ARG A 90 3.77 -17.60 -5.76
CA ARG A 90 4.69 -18.29 -4.85
C ARG A 90 4.64 -19.79 -5.17
N THR A 91 5.69 -20.31 -5.82
CA THR A 91 5.95 -21.75 -5.99
C THR A 91 6.36 -22.39 -4.68
#